data_AF-A0A8T0QP69-F1
#
_entry.id   AF-A0A8T0QP69-F1
#
_cell.length_a   1.000
_cell.length_b   1.000
_cell.length_c   1.000
_cell.angle_alpha   90.00
_cell.angle_beta   90.00
_cell.angle_gamma   90.00
#
_symmetry.space_group_name_H-M   'P 1'
#
loop_
_entity.id
_entity.type
_entity.pdbx_description
1 polymer ?
#
loop_
_entity_poly.entity_id
_entity_poly.type
_entity_poly.pdbx_seq_one_letter_code
_entity_poly.pdbx_strand_id
1 'polypeptide(L)'
;MTELLTRYGDVEEVWLDGAKGDAKKMDYMFDAWFALIHQLQQRVVIFSDAGPDTRWVGDEAGVAGYTCWSPLNKSYVTIGHTIDEYQRCGDPFGQDWVPAQCDVSIRPGWFWHASEKPKNATTLLDIYYKSVGRNCLLILNVRPNSYGLISDEDMKVLQEFTEIQHTIFSQNFAANATVTANSVRGGQDNLQFAPSNVLEDSIYSYWAPQEGQSSWEMLFDLGKSTSFNMLQLQEPIQLGQRVIEFHVDILIDELWQTIVEATTIGYKRLLKFPITESQCLKLSIISARADPLISFFGVFMDSFSDSYNLENCDKRTNNNEIIMLRTGYAAGNRSTATM
;
A
#
# COMPACT_ATOMS: atom_id res chain seq x y z
N MET A 1 -11.95 -17.30 24.35
CA MET A 1 -10.54 -17.23 23.94
C MET A 1 -9.81 -18.55 24.16
N THR A 2 -9.62 -19.02 25.40
CA THR A 2 -8.91 -20.30 25.69
C THR A 2 -9.47 -21.49 24.91
N GLU A 3 -10.79 -21.65 24.86
CA GLU A 3 -11.41 -22.72 24.10
C GLU A 3 -11.03 -22.71 22.61
N LEU A 4 -11.12 -21.54 21.97
CA LEU A 4 -10.82 -21.38 20.54
C LEU A 4 -9.35 -21.64 20.25
N LEU A 5 -8.44 -21.09 21.06
CA LEU A 5 -6.99 -21.17 20.83
C LEU A 5 -6.35 -22.50 21.24
N THR A 6 -7.10 -23.42 21.86
CA THR A 6 -6.58 -24.73 22.31
C THR A 6 -7.24 -25.92 21.63
N ARG A 7 -8.42 -25.74 21.01
CA ARG A 7 -9.21 -26.85 20.45
C ARG A 7 -9.33 -26.84 18.92
N TYR A 8 -8.88 -25.79 18.25
CA TYR A 8 -9.11 -25.58 16.81
C TYR A 8 -7.82 -25.50 15.98
N GLY A 9 -6.71 -26.05 16.50
CA GLY A 9 -5.42 -26.06 15.80
C GLY A 9 -4.67 -24.73 15.91
N ASP A 10 -3.74 -24.52 14.98
CA ASP A 10 -2.96 -23.29 14.88
C ASP A 10 -3.86 -22.17 14.34
N VAL A 11 -3.93 -21.07 15.08
CA VAL A 11 -4.67 -19.86 14.70
C VAL A 11 -3.67 -18.82 14.24
N GLU A 12 -3.86 -18.29 13.04
CA GLU A 12 -2.95 -17.31 12.44
C GLU A 12 -3.24 -15.87 12.90
N GLU A 13 -4.52 -15.56 13.18
CA GLU A 13 -4.92 -14.22 13.59
C GLU A 13 -6.08 -14.22 14.61
N VAL A 14 -6.01 -13.30 15.58
CA VAL A 14 -7.11 -12.95 16.49
C VAL A 14 -7.47 -11.49 16.28
N TRP A 15 -8.73 -11.23 15.93
CA TRP A 15 -9.24 -9.91 15.62
C TRP A 15 -10.10 -9.36 16.78
N LEU A 16 -9.67 -8.25 17.39
CA LEU A 16 -10.30 -7.65 18.56
C LEU A 16 -10.78 -6.23 18.25
N ASP A 17 -12.08 -6.11 17.96
CA ASP A 17 -12.76 -4.85 17.65
C ASP A 17 -12.76 -3.86 18.83
N GLY A 18 -12.59 -2.57 18.55
CA GLY A 18 -12.83 -1.49 19.49
C GLY A 18 -14.27 -0.96 19.55
N ALA A 19 -15.17 -1.39 18.66
CA ALA A 19 -16.56 -0.93 18.61
C ALA A 19 -17.37 -1.38 19.84
N LYS A 20 -17.90 -0.41 20.59
CA LYS A 20 -18.66 -0.65 21.84
C LYS A 20 -20.18 -0.45 21.74
N GLY A 21 -20.69 0.09 20.63
CA GLY A 21 -22.11 0.46 20.50
C GLY A 21 -22.62 1.27 21.71
N ASP A 22 -23.70 0.80 22.35
CA ASP A 22 -24.29 1.43 23.54
C ASP A 22 -23.54 1.09 24.85
N ALA A 23 -22.66 0.10 24.85
CA ALA A 23 -21.90 -0.36 26.02
C ALA A 23 -20.66 0.51 26.30
N LYS A 24 -20.82 1.84 26.25
CA LYS A 24 -19.72 2.83 26.33
C LYS A 24 -18.90 2.78 27.62
N LYS A 25 -19.41 2.12 28.68
CA LYS A 25 -18.78 2.03 30.00
C LYS A 25 -18.06 0.69 30.25
N MET A 26 -17.99 -0.20 29.26
CA MET A 26 -17.29 -1.46 29.42
C MET A 26 -15.80 -1.26 29.22
N ASP A 27 -15.02 -1.66 30.23
CA ASP A 27 -13.56 -1.66 30.18
C ASP A 27 -13.07 -3.08 29.90
N TYR A 28 -12.17 -3.19 28.93
CA TYR A 28 -11.57 -4.45 28.53
C TYR A 28 -10.14 -4.53 29.03
N MET A 29 -9.75 -5.71 29.51
CA MET A 29 -8.39 -5.99 29.97
C MET A 29 -7.53 -6.46 28.79
N PHE A 30 -7.38 -5.61 27.76
CA PHE A 30 -6.69 -5.97 26.52
C PHE A 30 -5.28 -6.52 26.75
N ASP A 31 -4.50 -5.93 27.64
CA ASP A 31 -3.14 -6.42 27.96
C ASP A 31 -3.15 -7.87 28.49
N ALA A 32 -4.12 -8.20 29.35
CA ALA A 32 -4.27 -9.56 29.86
C ALA A 32 -4.73 -10.53 28.76
N TRP A 33 -5.55 -10.06 27.82
CA TRP A 33 -5.99 -10.85 26.67
C TRP A 33 -4.83 -11.11 25.72
N PHE A 34 -4.02 -10.10 25.38
CA PHE A 34 -2.84 -10.26 24.53
C PHE A 34 -1.85 -11.27 25.12
N ALA A 35 -1.56 -11.15 26.41
CA ALA A 35 -0.68 -12.09 27.11
C ALA A 35 -1.23 -13.53 27.07
N LEU A 36 -2.53 -13.71 27.30
CA LEU A 36 -3.16 -15.03 27.22
C LEU A 36 -3.14 -15.59 25.80
N ILE A 37 -3.40 -14.76 24.78
CA ILE A 37 -3.36 -15.16 23.37
C ILE A 37 -1.98 -15.70 23.02
N HIS A 38 -0.91 -14.93 23.26
CA HIS A 38 0.46 -15.37 22.96
C HIS A 38 0.93 -16.53 23.83
N GLN A 39 0.42 -16.67 25.05
CA GLN A 39 0.71 -17.85 25.88
C GLN A 39 0.15 -19.13 25.26
N LEU A 40 -1.05 -19.06 24.65
CA LEU A 40 -1.70 -20.22 24.06
C LEU A 40 -1.23 -20.50 22.63
N GLN A 41 -0.95 -19.44 21.86
CA GLN A 41 -0.54 -19.50 20.46
C GLN A 41 0.55 -18.44 20.22
N GLN A 42 1.82 -18.83 20.31
CA GLN A 42 2.93 -17.87 20.30
C GLN A 42 3.09 -17.09 18.98
N ARG A 43 2.70 -17.69 17.85
CA ARG A 43 2.89 -17.12 16.50
C ARG A 43 1.68 -16.33 15.98
N VAL A 44 0.57 -16.32 16.72
CA VAL A 44 -0.66 -15.67 16.27
C VAL A 44 -0.47 -14.16 16.19
N VAL A 45 -1.01 -13.56 15.14
CA VAL A 45 -1.08 -12.11 14.97
C VAL A 45 -2.32 -11.59 15.70
N ILE A 46 -2.19 -10.51 16.44
CA ILE A 46 -3.31 -9.84 17.09
C ILE A 46 -3.59 -8.52 16.38
N PHE A 47 -4.78 -8.43 15.82
CA PHE A 47 -5.35 -7.16 15.38
C PHE A 47 -6.14 -6.51 16.50
N SER A 48 -5.97 -5.20 16.64
CA SER A 48 -6.99 -4.31 17.19
C SER A 48 -6.85 -2.93 16.54
N ASP A 49 -7.69 -1.97 16.93
CA ASP A 49 -7.57 -0.60 16.46
C ASP A 49 -6.16 0.00 16.68
N ALA A 50 -5.42 -0.42 17.72
CA ALA A 50 -4.13 0.17 18.11
C ALA A 50 -2.96 -0.83 18.20
N GLY A 51 -3.13 -2.09 17.79
CA GLY A 51 -2.12 -3.14 17.97
C GLY A 51 -2.55 -4.28 18.90
N PRO A 52 -1.65 -5.15 19.38
CA PRO A 52 -0.22 -4.95 19.48
C PRO A 52 0.55 -5.23 18.19
N ASP A 53 0.06 -6.12 17.32
CA ASP A 53 0.83 -6.59 16.15
C ASP A 53 0.41 -5.89 14.87
N THR A 54 -0.89 -5.63 14.70
CA THR A 54 -1.43 -4.89 13.57
C THR A 54 -2.52 -3.93 14.03
N ARG A 55 -2.69 -2.83 13.28
CA ARG A 55 -3.64 -1.77 13.60
C ARG A 55 -4.74 -1.65 12.56
N TRP A 56 -5.88 -1.12 12.97
CA TRP A 56 -6.88 -0.62 12.04
C TRP A 56 -6.31 0.53 11.21
N VAL A 57 -6.60 0.56 9.91
CA VAL A 57 -6.13 1.65 9.03
C VAL A 57 -6.83 2.98 9.30
N GLY A 58 -8.00 2.99 9.95
CA GLY A 58 -8.77 4.21 10.24
C GLY A 58 -9.91 4.49 9.25
N ASP A 59 -10.24 3.54 8.39
CA ASP A 59 -11.42 3.57 7.53
C ASP A 59 -11.88 2.15 7.17
N GLU A 60 -13.17 2.00 6.82
CA GLU A 60 -13.75 0.74 6.32
C GLU A 60 -13.91 0.72 4.79
N ALA A 61 -13.32 1.70 4.08
CA ALA A 61 -13.27 1.73 2.62
C ALA A 61 -12.09 0.92 2.07
N GLY A 62 -11.19 0.47 2.96
CA GLY A 62 -9.99 -0.28 2.64
C GLY A 62 -8.89 0.59 2.04
N VAL A 63 -8.77 1.86 2.45
CA VAL A 63 -7.91 2.87 1.79
C VAL A 63 -6.88 3.47 2.75
N ALA A 64 -5.65 2.98 2.68
CA ALA A 64 -4.53 3.58 3.39
C ALA A 64 -4.15 4.98 2.85
N GLY A 65 -3.42 5.73 3.68
CA GLY A 65 -2.78 6.98 3.27
C GLY A 65 -1.82 6.74 2.10
N TYR A 66 -1.60 7.77 1.25
CA TYR A 66 -0.62 7.64 0.17
C TYR A 66 0.78 7.34 0.71
N THR A 67 1.12 7.92 1.86
CA THR A 67 2.24 7.54 2.72
C THR A 67 1.70 6.63 3.81
N CYS A 68 2.32 5.47 4.04
CA CYS A 68 1.94 4.56 5.12
C CYS A 68 3.14 3.91 5.79
N TRP A 69 3.41 4.34 7.02
CA TRP A 69 4.43 3.78 7.89
C TRP A 69 3.86 2.58 8.67
N SER A 70 4.64 1.50 8.73
CA SER A 70 4.38 0.39 9.66
C SER A 70 4.69 0.78 11.11
N PRO A 71 5.72 1.60 11.40
CA PRO A 71 5.91 2.15 12.74
C PRO A 71 4.74 3.05 13.17
N LEU A 72 4.41 2.99 14.45
CA LEU A 72 3.37 3.75 15.13
C LEU A 72 3.86 4.09 16.55
N ASN A 73 3.32 5.14 17.18
CA ASN A 73 3.44 5.33 18.62
C ASN A 73 2.09 5.03 19.29
N LYS A 74 2.01 3.87 19.95
CA LYS A 74 0.78 3.41 20.60
C LYS A 74 0.33 4.30 21.77
N SER A 75 1.14 5.25 22.24
CA SER A 75 0.73 6.19 23.30
C SER A 75 -0.26 7.25 22.81
N TYR A 76 -0.39 7.45 21.50
CA TYR A 76 -1.32 8.43 20.90
C TYR A 76 -2.71 7.86 20.59
N VAL A 77 -2.87 6.54 20.65
CA VAL A 77 -4.10 5.84 20.28
C VAL A 77 -4.44 4.79 21.32
N THR A 78 -5.73 4.47 21.46
CA THR A 78 -6.15 3.32 22.25
C THR A 78 -7.29 2.61 21.54
N ILE A 79 -7.56 1.37 21.93
CA ILE A 79 -8.57 0.54 21.27
C ILE A 79 -9.96 1.15 21.52
N GLY A 80 -10.69 1.39 20.43
CA GLY A 80 -11.96 2.12 20.41
C GLY A 80 -11.82 3.64 20.37
N HIS A 81 -10.60 4.21 20.45
CA HIS A 81 -10.34 5.65 20.38
C HIS A 81 -9.04 5.96 19.62
N THR A 82 -9.17 6.12 18.32
CA THR A 82 -8.06 6.38 17.39
C THR A 82 -8.16 7.75 16.73
N ILE A 83 -7.12 8.12 15.99
CA ILE A 83 -7.11 9.29 15.11
C ILE A 83 -6.95 8.78 13.68
N ASP A 84 -8.01 8.84 12.88
CA ASP A 84 -8.09 8.16 11.58
C ASP A 84 -6.95 8.53 10.62
N GLU A 85 -6.54 9.80 10.58
CA GLU A 85 -5.40 10.23 9.75
C GLU A 85 -4.06 9.66 10.25
N TYR A 86 -3.87 9.59 11.57
CA TYR A 86 -2.67 8.98 12.16
C TYR A 86 -2.62 7.48 11.86
N GLN A 87 -3.78 6.80 11.91
CA GLN A 87 -3.87 5.38 11.55
C GLN A 87 -3.56 5.12 10.08
N ARG A 88 -4.11 5.94 9.18
CA ARG A 88 -3.92 5.80 7.72
C ARG A 88 -2.48 6.01 7.31
N CYS A 89 -1.76 6.91 7.98
CA CYS A 89 -0.40 7.31 7.62
C CYS A 89 0.70 6.63 8.43
N GLY A 90 0.42 6.20 9.67
CA GLY A 90 1.43 5.75 10.62
C GLY A 90 2.38 6.88 11.06
N ASP A 91 3.47 6.52 11.73
CA ASP A 91 4.40 7.49 12.32
C ASP A 91 5.86 7.13 12.01
N PRO A 92 6.60 7.96 11.25
CA PRO A 92 8.02 7.70 10.97
C PRO A 92 8.91 7.70 12.22
N PHE A 93 8.46 8.27 13.33
CA PHE A 93 9.14 8.27 14.63
C PHE A 93 8.51 7.31 15.64
N GLY A 94 7.52 6.52 15.20
CA GLY A 94 6.90 5.46 15.99
C GLY A 94 7.92 4.44 16.49
N GLN A 95 7.74 4.00 17.73
CA GLN A 95 8.61 3.02 18.38
C GLN A 95 8.05 1.59 18.30
N ASP A 96 6.77 1.46 17.97
CA ASP A 96 6.07 0.20 17.87
C ASP A 96 5.90 -0.18 16.39
N TRP A 97 6.29 -1.40 16.01
CA TRP A 97 6.02 -1.90 14.65
C TRP A 97 4.61 -2.48 14.58
N VAL A 98 3.66 -1.70 14.07
CA VAL A 98 2.23 -2.05 14.07
C VAL A 98 1.64 -1.76 12.69
N PRO A 99 1.95 -2.55 11.65
CA PRO A 99 1.46 -2.33 10.29
C PRO A 99 -0.08 -2.26 10.23
N ALA A 100 -0.59 -1.45 9.29
CA ALA A 100 -2.02 -1.26 9.11
C ALA A 100 -2.67 -2.43 8.35
N GLN A 101 -3.86 -2.82 8.79
CA GLN A 101 -4.80 -3.61 8.01
C GLN A 101 -5.94 -2.73 7.51
N CYS A 102 -6.19 -2.82 6.21
CA CYS A 102 -7.30 -2.20 5.50
C CYS A 102 -8.44 -3.20 5.42
N ASP A 103 -9.44 -3.04 6.28
CA ASP A 103 -10.65 -3.84 6.27
C ASP A 103 -11.72 -3.20 5.40
N VAL A 104 -12.39 -4.04 4.61
CA VAL A 104 -13.48 -3.59 3.75
C VAL A 104 -14.38 -4.76 3.41
N SER A 105 -15.68 -4.49 3.31
CA SER A 105 -16.63 -5.48 2.81
C SER A 105 -16.68 -5.50 1.28
N ILE A 106 -16.83 -6.68 0.69
CA ILE A 106 -17.11 -6.80 -0.76
C ILE A 106 -18.44 -6.12 -1.14
N ARG A 107 -19.33 -5.88 -0.18
CA ARG A 107 -20.65 -5.24 -0.34
C ARG A 107 -20.73 -3.97 0.54
N PRO A 108 -21.83 -3.19 0.53
CA PRO A 108 -21.99 -2.05 1.43
C PRO A 108 -21.95 -2.40 2.92
N GLY A 109 -22.71 -3.40 3.37
CA GLY A 109 -22.71 -3.84 4.78
C GLY A 109 -21.68 -4.92 5.11
N TRP A 110 -21.48 -5.21 6.40
CA TRP A 110 -20.69 -6.36 6.85
C TRP A 110 -21.47 -7.68 6.81
N PHE A 111 -22.80 -7.62 7.04
CA PHE A 111 -23.70 -8.78 7.05
C PHE A 111 -24.54 -8.89 5.77
N TRP A 112 -25.07 -10.09 5.52
CA TRP A 112 -25.88 -10.37 4.33
C TRP A 112 -27.17 -9.55 4.27
N HIS A 113 -27.40 -8.93 3.11
CA HIS A 113 -28.62 -8.22 2.75
C HIS A 113 -28.91 -8.51 1.28
N ALA A 114 -30.05 -9.15 0.99
CA ALA A 114 -30.39 -9.59 -0.36
C ALA A 114 -30.52 -8.45 -1.39
N SER A 115 -30.76 -7.22 -0.91
CA SER A 115 -30.86 -6.01 -1.74
C SER A 115 -29.51 -5.42 -2.14
N GLU A 116 -28.42 -5.79 -1.47
CA GLU A 116 -27.09 -5.27 -1.76
C GLU A 116 -26.47 -5.97 -2.98
N LYS A 117 -25.44 -5.36 -3.56
CA LYS A 117 -24.63 -5.91 -4.66
C LYS A 117 -23.15 -5.83 -4.31
N PRO A 118 -22.31 -6.77 -4.78
CA PRO A 118 -20.89 -6.70 -4.56
C PRO A 118 -20.30 -5.53 -5.36
N LYS A 119 -19.21 -4.96 -4.84
CA LYS A 119 -18.28 -4.13 -5.59
C LYS A 119 -17.82 -4.94 -6.81
N ASN A 120 -17.54 -4.28 -7.93
CA ASN A 120 -17.00 -4.96 -9.10
C ASN A 120 -15.48 -5.21 -8.93
N ALA A 121 -14.93 -6.08 -9.77
CA ALA A 121 -13.53 -6.50 -9.68
C ALA A 121 -12.53 -5.32 -9.85
N THR A 122 -12.85 -4.32 -10.67
CA THR A 122 -12.00 -3.13 -10.85
C THR A 122 -12.01 -2.20 -9.64
N THR A 123 -13.13 -2.12 -8.91
CA THR A 123 -13.18 -1.44 -7.61
C THR A 123 -12.33 -2.18 -6.59
N LEU A 124 -12.37 -3.52 -6.58
CA LEU A 124 -11.48 -4.31 -5.71
C LEU A 124 -10.00 -4.13 -6.09
N LEU A 125 -9.68 -3.98 -7.38
CA LEU A 125 -8.33 -3.65 -7.84
C LEU A 125 -7.86 -2.27 -7.35
N ASP A 126 -8.72 -1.25 -7.42
CA ASP A 126 -8.40 0.08 -6.90
C ASP A 126 -8.16 0.05 -5.37
N ILE A 127 -8.99 -0.68 -4.63
CA ILE A 127 -8.79 -0.95 -3.21
C ILE A 127 -7.45 -1.67 -2.97
N TYR A 128 -7.13 -2.70 -3.76
CA TYR A 128 -5.86 -3.43 -3.66
C TYR A 128 -4.65 -2.50 -3.83
N TYR A 129 -4.67 -1.61 -4.83
CA TYR A 129 -3.60 -0.61 -4.99
C TYR A 129 -3.54 0.40 -3.85
N LYS A 130 -4.67 0.70 -3.19
CA LYS A 130 -4.78 1.64 -2.08
C LYS A 130 -4.58 1.00 -0.70
N SER A 131 -4.40 -0.32 -0.64
CA SER A 131 -4.12 -1.09 0.58
C SER A 131 -2.81 -1.85 0.44
N VAL A 132 -2.81 -3.03 -0.17
CA VAL A 132 -1.62 -3.86 -0.44
C VAL A 132 -0.56 -3.08 -1.21
N GLY A 133 -0.98 -2.25 -2.17
CA GLY A 133 -0.09 -1.35 -2.92
C GLY A 133 0.50 -0.20 -2.11
N ARG A 134 0.13 -0.03 -0.84
CA ARG A 134 0.59 1.04 0.05
C ARG A 134 1.09 0.51 1.39
N ASN A 135 1.77 -0.64 1.39
CA ASN A 135 2.37 -1.23 2.60
C ASN A 135 1.34 -1.65 3.68
N CYS A 136 0.13 -2.03 3.29
CA CYS A 136 -0.90 -2.52 4.21
C CYS A 136 -1.31 -3.96 3.90
N LEU A 137 -1.96 -4.62 4.86
CA LEU A 137 -2.71 -5.85 4.61
C LEU A 137 -4.13 -5.48 4.15
N LEU A 138 -4.71 -6.26 3.23
CA LEU A 138 -6.12 -6.12 2.85
C LEU A 138 -6.91 -7.29 3.44
N ILE A 139 -7.92 -6.98 4.24
CA ILE A 139 -8.89 -7.96 4.74
C ILE A 139 -10.26 -7.69 4.10
N LEU A 140 -10.62 -8.53 3.13
CA LEU A 140 -11.86 -8.41 2.37
C LEU A 140 -12.94 -9.30 2.98
N ASN A 141 -13.98 -8.71 3.58
CA ASN A 141 -15.11 -9.46 4.10
C ASN A 141 -15.99 -10.01 2.97
N VAL A 142 -16.24 -11.31 3.02
CA VAL A 142 -17.15 -12.05 2.14
C VAL A 142 -18.14 -12.80 3.02
N ARG A 143 -19.41 -12.41 2.93
CA ARG A 143 -20.43 -12.83 3.90
C ARG A 143 -21.34 -13.94 3.35
N PRO A 144 -21.56 -15.04 4.10
CA PRO A 144 -22.55 -16.04 3.71
C PRO A 144 -23.96 -15.47 3.67
N ASN A 145 -24.76 -15.96 2.71
CA ASN A 145 -26.18 -15.63 2.59
C ASN A 145 -27.03 -16.34 3.66
N SER A 146 -28.35 -16.14 3.63
CA SER A 146 -29.29 -16.76 4.58
C SER A 146 -29.34 -18.31 4.54
N TYR A 147 -28.69 -18.95 3.57
CA TYR A 147 -28.52 -20.40 3.46
C TYR A 147 -27.14 -20.87 3.96
N GLY A 148 -26.30 -19.97 4.46
CA GLY A 148 -24.93 -20.29 4.89
C GLY A 148 -23.95 -20.49 3.74
N LEU A 149 -24.25 -19.95 2.54
CA LEU A 149 -23.42 -20.10 1.34
C LEU A 149 -22.89 -18.74 0.85
N ILE A 150 -21.71 -18.70 0.26
CA ILE A 150 -21.26 -17.52 -0.49
C ILE A 150 -22.10 -17.39 -1.76
N SER A 151 -22.51 -16.17 -2.11
CA SER A 151 -23.36 -15.97 -3.29
C SER A 151 -22.57 -16.13 -4.59
N ASP A 152 -23.22 -16.62 -5.65
CA ASP A 152 -22.60 -16.77 -6.98
C ASP A 152 -22.07 -15.43 -7.52
N GLU A 153 -22.74 -14.32 -7.20
CA GLU A 153 -22.31 -12.96 -7.56
C GLU A 153 -20.97 -12.60 -6.90
N ASP A 154 -20.81 -12.91 -5.61
CA ASP A 154 -19.57 -12.62 -4.87
C ASP A 154 -18.44 -13.51 -5.37
N MET A 155 -18.71 -14.81 -5.58
CA MET A 155 -17.73 -15.75 -6.13
C MET A 155 -17.23 -15.30 -7.51
N LYS A 156 -18.13 -14.87 -8.38
CA LYS A 156 -17.77 -14.37 -9.72
C LYS A 156 -16.85 -13.16 -9.65
N VAL A 157 -17.18 -12.18 -8.82
CA VAL A 157 -16.34 -10.98 -8.64
C VAL A 157 -14.95 -11.35 -8.09
N LEU A 158 -14.87 -12.29 -7.16
CA LEU A 158 -13.59 -12.75 -6.60
C LEU A 158 -12.74 -13.47 -7.65
N GLN A 159 -13.36 -14.27 -8.51
CA GLN A 159 -12.68 -14.92 -9.64
C GLN A 159 -12.16 -13.87 -10.63
N GLU A 160 -13.00 -12.93 -11.05
CA GLU A 160 -12.61 -11.83 -11.94
C GLU A 160 -11.46 -10.99 -11.33
N PHE A 161 -11.54 -10.67 -10.04
CA PHE A 161 -10.49 -9.93 -9.33
C PHE A 161 -9.17 -10.73 -9.25
N THR A 162 -9.26 -12.06 -9.10
CA THR A 162 -8.10 -12.96 -9.10
C THR A 162 -7.46 -13.02 -10.49
N GLU A 163 -8.26 -13.17 -11.55
CA GLU A 163 -7.80 -13.18 -12.94
C GLU A 163 -7.12 -11.87 -13.35
N ILE A 164 -7.70 -10.73 -12.94
CA ILE A 164 -7.11 -9.40 -13.15
C ILE A 164 -5.72 -9.34 -12.51
N GLN A 165 -5.60 -9.65 -11.22
CA GLN A 165 -4.30 -9.59 -10.53
C GLN A 165 -3.27 -10.53 -11.18
N HIS A 166 -3.65 -11.78 -11.48
CA HIS A 166 -2.78 -12.73 -12.15
C HIS A 166 -2.30 -12.20 -13.50
N THR A 167 -3.18 -11.59 -14.28
CA THR A 167 -2.83 -11.04 -15.60
C THR A 167 -1.80 -9.92 -15.46
N ILE A 168 -2.06 -8.96 -14.56
CA ILE A 168 -1.20 -7.77 -14.36
C ILE A 168 0.21 -8.19 -13.91
N PHE A 169 0.30 -9.13 -12.97
CA PHE A 169 1.58 -9.54 -12.38
C PHE A 169 2.18 -10.80 -13.02
N SER A 170 1.61 -11.30 -14.12
CA SER A 170 2.09 -12.52 -14.81
C SER A 170 3.47 -12.37 -15.44
N GLN A 171 3.82 -11.16 -15.85
CA GLN A 171 5.08 -10.87 -16.53
C GLN A 171 5.74 -9.65 -15.92
N ASN A 172 6.82 -9.87 -15.16
CA ASN A 172 7.72 -8.80 -14.74
C ASN A 172 8.68 -8.48 -15.89
N PHE A 173 8.51 -7.31 -16.52
CA PHE A 173 9.39 -6.86 -17.61
C PHE A 173 10.82 -6.57 -17.15
N ALA A 174 11.04 -6.33 -15.85
CA ALA A 174 12.37 -6.13 -15.29
C ALA A 174 13.10 -7.44 -14.94
N ALA A 175 12.46 -8.61 -15.06
CA ALA A 175 13.02 -9.88 -14.57
C ALA A 175 14.42 -10.23 -15.14
N ASN A 176 14.74 -9.77 -16.35
CA ASN A 176 16.04 -9.96 -16.99
C ASN A 176 16.76 -8.63 -17.27
N ALA A 177 16.39 -7.56 -16.57
CA ALA A 177 17.02 -6.26 -16.78
C ALA A 177 18.49 -6.28 -16.37
N THR A 178 19.31 -5.45 -17.03
CA THR A 178 20.64 -5.13 -16.52
C THR A 178 20.50 -4.01 -15.51
N VAL A 179 20.93 -4.24 -14.27
CA VAL A 179 20.80 -3.29 -13.17
C VAL A 179 22.18 -2.79 -12.75
N THR A 180 22.35 -1.47 -12.68
CA THR A 180 23.54 -0.84 -12.09
C THR A 180 23.13 0.14 -11.01
N ALA A 181 24.04 0.44 -10.08
CA ALA A 181 23.82 1.45 -9.05
C ALA A 181 25.07 2.31 -8.88
N ASN A 182 24.86 3.57 -8.50
CA ASN A 182 25.95 4.51 -8.24
C ASN A 182 26.83 4.09 -7.05
N SER A 183 26.30 3.25 -6.15
CA SER A 183 26.99 2.78 -4.95
C SER A 183 26.53 1.37 -4.56
N VAL A 184 27.47 0.54 -4.11
CA VAL A 184 27.24 -0.82 -3.60
C VAL A 184 28.07 -1.03 -2.35
N ARG A 185 27.43 -1.50 -1.28
CA ARG A 185 28.06 -1.75 0.01
C ARG A 185 29.18 -2.78 -0.11
N GLY A 186 30.38 -2.43 0.34
CA GLY A 186 31.56 -3.30 0.21
C GLY A 186 32.18 -3.34 -1.19
N GLY A 187 31.73 -2.49 -2.12
CA GLY A 187 32.28 -2.38 -3.48
C GLY A 187 31.41 -3.02 -4.56
N GLN A 188 31.67 -2.67 -5.82
CA GLN A 188 30.85 -3.09 -6.98
C GLN A 188 30.87 -4.60 -7.22
N ASP A 189 31.92 -5.30 -6.77
CA ASP A 189 32.04 -6.76 -6.91
C ASP A 189 31.37 -7.53 -5.76
N ASN A 190 30.75 -6.84 -4.78
CA ASN A 190 30.08 -7.50 -3.66
C ASN A 190 28.70 -8.03 -4.05
N LEU A 191 28.62 -9.34 -4.28
CA LEU A 191 27.39 -10.04 -4.66
C LEU A 191 26.30 -10.01 -3.57
N GLN A 192 26.66 -9.84 -2.29
CA GLN A 192 25.68 -9.81 -1.20
C GLN A 192 24.70 -8.64 -1.31
N PHE A 193 25.16 -7.50 -1.85
CA PHE A 193 24.37 -6.27 -1.96
C PHE A 193 24.28 -5.77 -3.41
N ALA A 194 24.48 -6.67 -4.38
CA ALA A 194 24.53 -6.33 -5.79
C ALA A 194 23.20 -5.70 -6.26
N PRO A 195 23.24 -4.74 -7.21
CA PRO A 195 22.02 -4.12 -7.75
C PRO A 195 21.05 -5.14 -8.36
N SER A 196 21.55 -6.24 -8.94
CA SER A 196 20.74 -7.30 -9.52
C SER A 196 19.87 -8.06 -8.51
N ASN A 197 20.17 -7.97 -7.21
CA ASN A 197 19.40 -8.65 -6.17
C ASN A 197 17.94 -8.20 -6.12
N VAL A 198 17.64 -6.98 -6.59
CA VAL A 198 16.28 -6.44 -6.62
C VAL A 198 15.38 -7.07 -7.69
N LEU A 199 15.91 -7.94 -8.55
CA LEU A 199 15.12 -8.65 -9.56
C LEU A 199 14.50 -9.94 -9.04
N GLU A 200 14.95 -10.41 -7.87
CA GLU A 200 14.41 -11.59 -7.18
C GLU A 200 13.32 -11.15 -6.19
N ASP A 201 12.13 -11.73 -6.27
CA ASP A 201 11.04 -11.43 -5.32
C ASP A 201 11.31 -12.10 -3.96
N SER A 202 12.18 -11.49 -3.17
CA SER A 202 12.63 -11.99 -1.87
C SER A 202 13.00 -10.83 -0.96
N ILE A 203 12.45 -10.80 0.25
CA ILE A 203 12.86 -9.82 1.26
C ILE A 203 14.27 -10.10 1.81
N TYR A 204 14.86 -11.27 1.53
CA TYR A 204 16.19 -11.66 2.05
C TYR A 204 17.34 -11.35 1.09
N SER A 205 17.01 -11.04 -0.18
CA SER A 205 17.96 -10.59 -1.21
C SER A 205 17.68 -9.12 -1.47
N TYR A 206 18.70 -8.26 -1.37
CA TYR A 206 18.49 -6.81 -1.52
C TYR A 206 19.76 -6.11 -1.98
N TRP A 207 19.55 -4.95 -2.61
CA TRP A 207 20.60 -3.97 -2.86
C TRP A 207 20.80 -3.09 -1.62
N ALA A 208 22.05 -2.75 -1.34
CA ALA A 208 22.43 -1.79 -0.31
C ALA A 208 23.56 -0.88 -0.80
N PRO A 209 23.47 0.45 -0.61
CA PRO A 209 24.56 1.36 -0.92
C PRO A 209 25.66 1.32 0.15
N GLN A 210 26.82 1.90 -0.18
CA GLN A 210 27.83 2.22 0.84
C GLN A 210 27.24 3.10 1.94
N GLU A 211 27.80 2.99 3.14
CA GLU A 211 27.36 3.75 4.29
C GLU A 211 27.64 5.24 4.12
N GLY A 212 26.71 6.08 4.60
CA GLY A 212 26.89 7.54 4.67
C GLY A 212 26.84 8.27 3.32
N GLN A 213 26.29 7.64 2.28
CA GLN A 213 26.06 8.28 0.99
C GLN A 213 24.90 9.27 1.04
N SER A 214 24.95 10.30 0.19
CA SER A 214 23.89 11.32 0.07
C SER A 214 23.15 11.26 -1.27
N SER A 215 23.44 10.26 -2.10
CA SER A 215 22.83 10.04 -3.41
C SER A 215 22.72 8.55 -3.65
N TRP A 216 21.51 8.10 -3.99
CA TRP A 216 21.18 6.69 -4.16
C TRP A 216 20.40 6.53 -5.46
N GLU A 217 21.07 5.98 -6.47
CA GLU A 217 20.48 5.82 -7.79
C GLU A 217 20.71 4.40 -8.31
N MET A 218 19.66 3.81 -8.87
CA MET A 218 19.70 2.54 -9.57
C MET A 218 19.18 2.72 -11.00
N LEU A 219 19.92 2.22 -11.98
CA LEU A 219 19.55 2.23 -13.39
C LEU A 219 19.14 0.82 -13.81
N PHE A 220 18.02 0.72 -14.50
CA PHE A 220 17.45 -0.52 -15.03
C PHE A 220 17.36 -0.41 -16.55
N ASP A 221 18.07 -1.28 -17.27
CA ASP A 221 17.94 -1.45 -18.71
C ASP A 221 17.15 -2.74 -19.00
N LEU A 222 15.92 -2.60 -19.50
CA LEU A 222 15.04 -3.72 -19.85
C LEU A 222 15.52 -4.51 -21.08
N GLY A 223 16.56 -4.03 -21.78
CA GLY A 223 17.13 -4.62 -22.99
C GLY A 223 16.34 -4.37 -24.27
N LYS A 224 15.09 -3.90 -24.16
CA LYS A 224 14.24 -3.48 -25.27
C LYS A 224 13.21 -2.45 -24.81
N SER A 225 12.78 -1.62 -25.76
CA SER A 225 11.61 -0.76 -25.57
C SER A 225 10.38 -1.58 -25.16
N THR A 226 9.75 -1.22 -24.04
CA THR A 226 8.62 -1.94 -23.46
C THR A 226 7.56 -0.95 -22.99
N SER A 227 6.30 -1.22 -23.29
CA SER A 227 5.18 -0.46 -22.74
C SER A 227 4.78 -1.00 -21.38
N PHE A 228 4.58 -0.13 -20.40
CA PHE A 228 4.19 -0.49 -19.04
C PHE A 228 3.54 0.70 -18.33
N ASN A 229 2.86 0.45 -17.20
CA ASN A 229 2.18 1.49 -16.44
C ASN A 229 2.08 1.20 -14.93
N MET A 230 2.80 0.17 -14.46
CA MET A 230 2.79 -0.28 -13.07
C MET A 230 4.22 -0.61 -12.61
N LEU A 231 4.61 -0.04 -11.47
CA LEU A 231 5.84 -0.40 -10.78
C LEU A 231 5.54 -1.06 -9.44
N GLN A 232 6.33 -2.07 -9.07
CA GLN A 232 6.35 -2.65 -7.74
C GLN A 232 7.71 -2.41 -7.09
N LEU A 233 7.72 -1.86 -5.88
CA LEU A 233 8.94 -1.72 -5.07
C LEU A 233 8.74 -2.38 -3.70
N GLN A 234 9.81 -2.93 -3.13
CA GLN A 234 9.80 -3.49 -1.78
C GLN A 234 11.10 -3.15 -1.03
N GLU A 235 11.00 -3.03 0.30
CA GLU A 235 12.12 -2.98 1.23
C GLU A 235 12.23 -4.31 2.02
N PRO A 236 13.44 -4.72 2.44
CA PRO A 236 13.63 -5.84 3.35
C PRO A 236 13.18 -5.46 4.77
N ILE A 237 11.87 -5.47 5.03
CA ILE A 237 11.27 -4.91 6.25
C ILE A 237 11.74 -5.55 7.57
N GLN A 238 12.33 -6.74 7.54
CA GLN A 238 13.01 -7.33 8.70
C GLN A 238 14.21 -6.50 9.18
N LEU A 239 14.70 -5.57 8.34
CA LEU A 239 15.74 -4.59 8.64
C LEU A 239 15.18 -3.16 8.82
N GLY A 240 13.85 -3.05 8.96
CA GLY A 240 13.10 -1.81 9.14
C GLY A 240 12.65 -1.16 7.82
N GLN A 241 11.71 -0.22 7.94
CA GLN A 241 11.24 0.65 6.86
C GLN A 241 12.06 1.94 6.85
N ARG A 242 12.68 2.29 5.71
CA ARG A 242 13.70 3.33 5.63
C ARG A 242 13.35 4.44 4.65
N VAL A 243 12.89 4.11 3.44
CA VAL A 243 12.66 5.11 2.37
C VAL A 243 11.54 6.07 2.76
N ILE A 244 11.82 7.37 2.67
CA ILE A 244 10.88 8.47 2.96
C ILE A 244 10.34 9.06 1.66
N GLU A 245 11.21 9.24 0.66
CA GLU A 245 10.88 9.89 -0.61
C GLU A 245 11.77 9.37 -1.75
N PHE A 246 11.17 9.13 -2.91
CA PHE A 246 11.87 8.71 -4.12
C PHE A 246 11.09 9.13 -5.37
N HIS A 247 11.77 9.11 -6.52
CA HIS A 247 11.12 9.21 -7.82
C HIS A 247 11.66 8.16 -8.78
N VAL A 248 10.90 7.90 -9.84
CA VAL A 248 11.32 7.05 -10.95
C VAL A 248 11.24 7.84 -12.25
N ASP A 249 12.34 7.84 -12.97
CA ASP A 249 12.46 8.46 -14.28
C ASP A 249 12.53 7.39 -15.38
N ILE A 250 12.13 7.77 -16.59
CA ILE A 250 12.37 7.00 -17.81
C ILE A 250 13.19 7.82 -18.80
N LEU A 251 13.90 7.13 -19.68
CA LEU A 251 14.63 7.78 -20.77
C LEU A 251 13.73 7.89 -22.00
N ILE A 252 13.44 9.11 -22.44
CA ILE A 252 12.73 9.43 -23.69
C ILE A 252 13.53 10.50 -24.42
N ASP A 253 13.86 10.28 -25.70
CA ASP A 253 14.62 11.23 -26.53
C ASP A 253 15.91 11.72 -25.86
N GLU A 254 16.67 10.80 -25.26
CA GLU A 254 17.91 11.07 -24.50
C GLU A 254 17.75 11.94 -23.25
N LEU A 255 16.52 12.23 -22.83
CA LEU A 255 16.20 13.00 -21.64
C LEU A 255 15.50 12.14 -20.59
N TRP A 256 15.96 12.24 -19.34
CA TRP A 256 15.28 11.64 -18.20
C TRP A 256 14.02 12.42 -17.88
N GLN A 257 12.88 11.75 -17.87
CA GLN A 257 11.57 12.32 -17.54
C GLN A 257 10.96 11.54 -16.38
N THR A 258 10.56 12.26 -15.32
CA THR A 258 9.93 11.67 -14.14
C THR A 258 8.52 11.19 -14.46
N ILE A 259 8.25 9.91 -14.18
CA ILE A 259 6.93 9.30 -14.35
C ILE A 259 6.20 9.08 -13.02
N VAL A 260 6.95 9.02 -11.92
CA VAL A 260 6.43 8.76 -10.59
C VAL A 260 7.23 9.53 -9.55
N GLU A 261 6.53 10.23 -8.66
CA GLU A 261 7.05 10.76 -7.40
C GLU A 261 6.27 10.09 -6.25
N ALA A 262 6.98 9.56 -5.26
CA ALA A 262 6.38 8.78 -4.19
C ALA A 262 7.13 8.89 -2.86
N THR A 263 6.46 8.45 -1.80
CA THR A 263 6.97 8.54 -0.42
C THR A 263 7.49 7.18 0.07
N THR A 264 6.79 6.56 1.02
CA THR A 264 7.19 5.29 1.65
C THR A 264 7.09 4.11 0.68
N ILE A 265 7.98 3.13 0.84
CA ILE A 265 7.91 1.83 0.15
C ILE A 265 7.36 0.76 1.10
N GLY A 266 8.09 0.41 2.16
CA GLY A 266 7.74 -0.66 3.09
C GLY A 266 7.77 -2.06 2.45
N TYR A 267 6.90 -2.96 2.91
CA TYR A 267 6.82 -4.34 2.41
C TYR A 267 6.50 -4.40 0.93
N LYS A 268 5.56 -3.56 0.47
CA LYS A 268 5.16 -3.51 -0.93
C LYS A 268 4.55 -2.16 -1.28
N ARG A 269 5.05 -1.59 -2.37
CA ARG A 269 4.55 -0.36 -2.99
C ARG A 269 4.20 -0.62 -4.44
N LEU A 270 2.95 -0.34 -4.81
CA LEU A 270 2.47 -0.39 -6.20
C LEU A 270 2.19 1.02 -6.68
N LEU A 271 2.75 1.39 -7.83
CA LEU A 271 2.66 2.74 -8.39
C LEU A 271 2.15 2.62 -9.81
N LYS A 272 0.92 3.09 -10.00
CA LYS A 272 0.27 3.17 -11.31
C LYS A 272 0.39 4.58 -11.88
N PHE A 273 0.67 4.67 -13.17
CA PHE A 273 0.80 5.92 -13.93
C PHE A 273 0.22 5.71 -15.34
N PRO A 274 0.16 6.73 -16.21
CA PRO A 274 -0.25 6.53 -17.61
C PRO A 274 0.66 5.54 -18.34
N ILE A 275 0.11 4.82 -19.32
CA ILE A 275 0.92 3.93 -20.17
C ILE A 275 2.03 4.72 -20.83
N THR A 276 3.26 4.27 -20.60
CA THR A 276 4.46 4.83 -21.19
C THR A 276 5.28 3.74 -21.85
N GLU A 277 6.16 4.12 -22.77
CA GLU A 277 7.08 3.21 -23.44
C GLU A 277 8.52 3.68 -23.20
N SER A 278 9.35 2.79 -22.66
CA SER A 278 10.78 3.04 -22.51
C SER A 278 11.56 1.73 -22.37
N GLN A 279 12.86 1.81 -22.60
CA GLN A 279 13.81 0.73 -22.33
C GLN A 279 14.50 0.92 -20.97
N CYS A 280 14.72 2.17 -20.54
CA CYS A 280 15.55 2.48 -19.39
C CYS A 280 14.74 3.19 -18.31
N LEU A 281 14.85 2.70 -17.08
CA LEU A 281 14.28 3.32 -15.89
C LEU A 281 15.38 3.69 -14.90
N LYS A 282 15.18 4.75 -14.14
CA LYS A 282 16.08 5.15 -13.05
C LYS A 282 15.29 5.37 -11.78
N LEU A 283 15.61 4.61 -10.73
CA LEU A 283 15.13 4.84 -9.38
C LEU A 283 16.10 5.75 -8.65
N SER A 284 15.61 6.89 -8.15
CA SER A 284 16.39 7.84 -7.37
C SER A 284 15.74 8.03 -6.00
N ILE A 285 16.42 7.62 -4.93
CA ILE A 285 15.95 7.78 -3.56
C ILE A 285 16.44 9.14 -3.05
N ILE A 286 15.51 9.98 -2.63
CA ILE A 286 15.77 11.37 -2.24
C ILE A 286 16.05 11.47 -0.74
N SER A 287 15.28 10.76 0.07
CA SER A 287 15.46 10.75 1.52
C SER A 287 15.08 9.41 2.15
N ALA A 288 15.78 9.06 3.23
CA ALA A 288 15.56 7.84 3.98
C ALA A 288 15.98 8.02 5.45
N ARG A 289 15.40 7.23 6.36
CA ARG A 289 15.69 7.23 7.81
C ARG A 289 17.07 6.65 8.16
N ALA A 290 17.63 5.88 7.24
CA ALA A 290 18.96 5.26 7.25
C ALA A 290 19.34 4.94 5.79
N ASP A 291 20.52 4.35 5.55
CA ASP A 291 20.89 3.87 4.20
C ASP A 291 19.73 3.03 3.61
N PRO A 292 19.18 3.41 2.45
CA PRO A 292 18.02 2.71 1.90
C PRO A 292 18.40 1.31 1.45
N LEU A 293 17.46 0.38 1.59
CA LEU A 293 17.59 -1.00 1.13
C LEU A 293 16.41 -1.31 0.22
N ILE A 294 16.67 -1.84 -0.97
CA ILE A 294 15.63 -2.24 -1.91
C ILE A 294 15.74 -3.74 -2.11
N SER A 295 14.66 -4.48 -1.82
CA SER A 295 14.62 -5.93 -1.99
C SER A 295 13.98 -6.35 -3.30
N PHE A 296 13.11 -5.51 -3.87
CA PHE A 296 12.48 -5.82 -5.16
C PHE A 296 12.16 -4.58 -5.98
N PHE A 297 12.35 -4.67 -7.29
CA PHE A 297 11.88 -3.73 -8.29
C PHE A 297 11.28 -4.48 -9.47
N GLY A 298 9.98 -4.28 -9.71
CA GLY A 298 9.23 -4.92 -10.78
C GLY A 298 8.54 -3.91 -11.69
N VAL A 299 8.43 -4.26 -12.97
CA VAL A 299 7.77 -3.46 -14.01
C VAL A 299 6.67 -4.31 -14.65
N PHE A 300 5.43 -3.81 -14.65
CA PHE A 300 4.23 -4.56 -15.03
C PHE A 300 3.27 -3.71 -15.88
N MET A 301 2.25 -4.38 -16.44
CA MET A 301 1.19 -3.73 -17.22
C MET A 301 -0.19 -4.02 -16.61
N ASP A 302 -0.89 -2.96 -16.19
CA ASP A 302 -2.30 -2.95 -15.88
C ASP A 302 -3.12 -2.50 -17.11
N SER A 303 -3.69 -3.47 -17.82
CA SER A 303 -4.55 -3.24 -18.99
C SER A 303 -6.04 -3.04 -18.67
N PHE A 304 -6.45 -3.14 -17.40
CA PHE A 304 -7.87 -3.17 -16.99
C PHE A 304 -8.37 -1.81 -16.51
N SER A 305 -7.45 -1.08 -15.89
CA SER A 305 -7.71 0.22 -15.31
C SER A 305 -8.10 1.32 -16.32
N ASP A 306 -7.50 1.32 -17.52
CA ASP A 306 -7.70 2.40 -18.50
C ASP A 306 -8.96 2.19 -19.35
N SER A 307 -9.39 0.94 -19.55
CA SER A 307 -10.64 0.60 -20.25
C SER A 307 -11.89 1.18 -19.58
N TYR A 308 -11.86 1.42 -18.26
CA TYR A 308 -13.04 1.87 -17.52
C TYR A 308 -13.20 3.40 -17.44
N ASN A 309 -12.12 4.16 -17.61
CA ASN A 309 -12.22 5.62 -17.73
C ASN A 309 -12.94 6.01 -19.03
N LEU A 310 -12.79 5.21 -20.09
CA LEU A 310 -13.51 5.38 -21.35
C LEU A 310 -15.01 5.04 -21.22
N GLU A 311 -15.38 3.92 -20.58
CA GLU A 311 -16.79 3.56 -20.36
C GLU A 311 -17.56 4.52 -19.43
N ASN A 312 -16.87 5.15 -18.47
CA ASN A 312 -17.46 6.18 -17.61
C ASN A 312 -17.51 7.57 -18.28
N CYS A 313 -16.65 7.85 -19.26
CA CYS A 313 -16.74 9.07 -20.08
C CYS A 313 -17.93 9.02 -21.05
N ASP A 314 -18.25 7.85 -21.60
CA ASP A 314 -19.45 7.66 -22.45
C ASP A 314 -20.77 7.82 -21.67
N LYS A 315 -20.74 7.74 -20.33
CA LYS A 315 -21.89 8.03 -19.47
C LYS A 315 -21.93 9.46 -18.92
N ARG A 316 -20.91 10.29 -19.22
CA ARG A 316 -20.76 11.68 -18.73
C ARG A 316 -20.70 12.73 -19.84
N THR A 317 -21.36 12.51 -20.97
CA THR A 317 -21.59 13.56 -21.98
C THR A 317 -23.05 13.98 -22.01
N ASN A 318 -23.39 14.91 -21.12
CA ASN A 318 -24.32 16.01 -21.37
C ASN A 318 -24.37 16.90 -20.12
N ASN A 319 -23.43 17.84 -20.04
CA ASN A 319 -23.65 19.21 -19.56
C ASN A 319 -22.31 19.96 -19.62
N ASN A 320 -22.12 20.69 -20.72
CA ASN A 320 -21.05 21.66 -20.87
C ASN A 320 -21.39 22.90 -20.04
N GLU A 321 -20.64 23.16 -18.96
CA GLU A 321 -20.37 24.54 -18.53
C GLU A 321 -18.87 24.74 -18.35
N ILE A 322 -18.34 25.60 -19.23
CA ILE A 322 -16.95 26.01 -19.32
C ILE A 322 -16.70 27.03 -18.19
N ILE A 323 -15.90 26.66 -17.18
CA ILE A 323 -15.40 27.63 -16.20
C ILE A 323 -14.02 28.12 -16.66
N MET A 324 -14.02 29.32 -17.23
CA MET A 324 -12.81 30.09 -17.55
C MET A 324 -12.18 30.65 -16.26
N LEU A 325 -10.99 30.15 -15.90
CA LEU A 325 -10.15 30.74 -14.86
C LEU A 325 -9.53 32.04 -15.39
N ARG A 326 -9.99 33.20 -14.91
CA ARG A 326 -9.31 34.49 -15.10
C ARG A 326 -8.26 34.70 -14.02
N THR A 327 -7.00 34.74 -14.44
CA THR A 327 -5.87 35.30 -13.69
C THR A 327 -6.01 36.82 -13.58
N GLY A 328 -5.74 37.38 -12.39
CA GLY A 328 -5.69 38.82 -12.18
C GLY A 328 -4.82 39.19 -10.99
N TYR A 329 -3.55 39.48 -11.25
CA TYR A 329 -2.68 40.29 -10.39
C TYR A 329 -3.20 41.74 -10.35
N ALA A 330 -3.24 42.38 -9.18
CA ALA A 330 -2.85 43.78 -9.00
C ALA A 330 -2.79 44.19 -7.52
N ALA A 331 -1.70 44.86 -7.18
CA ALA A 331 -1.39 45.45 -5.88
C ALA A 331 -2.13 46.79 -5.64
N GLY A 332 -2.16 47.23 -4.37
CA GLY A 332 -2.04 48.65 -4.02
C GLY A 332 -3.17 49.29 -3.21
N ASN A 333 -2.91 49.45 -1.89
CA ASN A 333 -3.20 50.60 -1.02
C ASN A 333 -4.43 51.50 -1.29
N ARG A 334 -5.30 51.67 -0.28
CA ARG A 334 -5.30 52.87 0.60
C ARG A 334 -6.34 52.77 1.74
N SER A 335 -5.92 53.32 2.86
CA SER A 335 -6.61 53.68 4.10
C SER A 335 -7.91 54.49 3.91
N THR A 336 -8.91 54.26 4.76
CA THR A 336 -9.62 55.31 5.52
C THR A 336 -10.37 54.71 6.71
N ALA A 337 -10.24 55.37 7.85
CA ALA A 337 -10.85 55.09 9.14
C ALA A 337 -12.28 55.65 9.26
N THR A 338 -12.82 55.54 10.48
CA THR A 338 -14.11 55.99 11.06
C THR A 338 -15.30 55.05 10.79
N MET A 339 -16.09 54.63 11.78
CA MET A 339 -16.35 55.14 13.14
C MET A 339 -16.43 53.99 14.16
#